data_AF-A0A8J2VHK6-F1
#
_entry.id   AF-A0A8J2VHK6-F1
#
_cell.length_a   1.000
_cell.length_b   1.000
_cell.length_c   1.000
_cell.angle_alpha   90.00
_cell.angle_beta   90.00
_cell.angle_gamma   90.00
#
_symmetry.space_group_name_H-M   'P 1'
#
loop_
_entity.id
_entity.type
_entity.pdbx_description
1 polymer ?
#
loop_
_entity_poly.entity_id
_entity_poly.type
_entity_poly.pdbx_seq_one_letter_code
_entity_poly.pdbx_strand_id
1 'polypeptide(L)'
;MQITITAKLKIHVTEEQKDLLAQTSHAYKTGCNYVSNIVYETKNLVQTKLHKMTYVELRSTFGLRSQMAQSVMKTVIASYRSAKENGHDWSLVKYKRPVYDLVWNRDYSLVGGMFSVNTLEGRVKVPYEMKGMEHFFDGSWSFGTAKLISKKGEFFLHIPMTKEVHDADLNEVRNVVGVDFGLNFLATTFDSKDQTVFSKVAISKISDVSIDVPLNLSNREEQLLLEDD
;
A
#
# COMPACT_ATOMS: atom_id res chain seq x y z
N MET A 1 -0.97 19.77 -1.83
CA MET A 1 -1.73 18.50 -2.04
C MET A 1 -1.27 17.38 -1.12
N GLN A 2 -2.11 16.36 -0.95
CA GLN A 2 -1.75 15.13 -0.27
C GLN A 2 -1.31 14.05 -1.27
N ILE A 3 -0.16 13.43 -1.04
CA ILE A 3 0.30 12.27 -1.82
C ILE A 3 0.24 11.00 -0.99
N THR A 4 -0.16 9.89 -1.61
CA THR A 4 -0.16 8.57 -0.99
C THR A 4 0.58 7.57 -1.86
N ILE A 5 1.59 6.92 -1.30
CA ILE A 5 2.38 5.87 -1.95
C ILE A 5 2.30 4.61 -1.09
N THR A 6 2.21 3.42 -1.70
CA THR A 6 2.15 2.16 -0.92
C THR A 6 3.54 1.58 -0.71
N ALA A 7 4.01 1.59 0.53
CA ALA A 7 5.20 0.86 0.96
C ALA A 7 4.91 -0.64 1.01
N LYS A 8 5.82 -1.47 0.47
CA LYS A 8 5.70 -2.94 0.49
C LYS A 8 6.79 -3.53 1.36
N LEU A 9 6.47 -3.77 2.62
CA LEU A 9 7.43 -4.23 3.61
C LEU A 9 7.33 -5.74 3.79
N LYS A 10 8.42 -6.46 3.54
CA LYS A 10 8.50 -7.87 3.90
C LYS A 10 8.66 -7.98 5.41
N ILE A 11 7.88 -8.86 6.04
CA ILE A 11 8.01 -9.16 7.48
C ILE A 11 8.66 -10.52 7.70
N HIS A 12 9.46 -10.62 8.74
CA HIS A 12 10.06 -11.88 9.18
C HIS A 12 9.20 -12.49 10.28
N VAL A 13 8.79 -13.73 10.05
CA VAL A 13 7.84 -14.46 10.89
C VAL A 13 8.39 -15.83 11.21
N THR A 14 8.22 -16.28 12.45
CA THR A 14 8.49 -17.67 12.86
C THR A 14 7.44 -18.60 12.27
N GLU A 15 7.66 -19.92 12.28
CA GLU A 15 6.66 -20.89 11.80
C GLU A 15 5.32 -20.77 12.55
N GLU A 16 5.36 -20.63 13.88
CA GLU A 16 4.17 -20.38 14.69
C GLU A 16 3.44 -19.08 14.26
N GLN A 17 4.18 -18.00 14.03
CA GLN A 17 3.60 -16.73 13.58
C GLN A 17 3.00 -16.84 12.17
N LYS A 18 3.63 -17.63 11.27
CA LYS A 18 3.09 -17.89 9.93
C LYS A 18 1.72 -18.53 10.02
N ASP A 19 1.57 -19.55 10.86
CA ASP A 19 0.30 -20.26 11.06
C ASP A 19 -0.77 -19.31 11.62
N LEU A 20 -0.43 -18.52 12.65
CA LEU A 20 -1.34 -17.53 13.21
C LEU A 20 -1.81 -16.50 12.18
N LEU A 21 -0.90 -15.96 11.38
CA LEU A 21 -1.21 -14.96 10.35
C LEU A 21 -2.01 -15.57 9.19
N ALA A 22 -1.70 -16.80 8.79
CA ALA A 22 -2.41 -17.53 7.74
C ALA A 22 -3.85 -17.85 8.18
N GLN A 23 -4.03 -18.39 9.38
CA GLN A 23 -5.35 -18.70 9.94
C GLN A 23 -6.19 -17.42 10.10
N THR A 24 -5.59 -16.35 10.64
CA THR A 24 -6.26 -15.04 10.77
C THR A 24 -6.71 -14.51 9.42
N SER A 25 -5.82 -14.52 8.42
CA SER A 25 -6.14 -14.02 7.07
C SER A 25 -7.19 -14.88 6.36
N HIS A 26 -7.20 -16.19 6.63
CA HIS A 26 -8.21 -17.10 6.11
C HIS A 26 -9.59 -16.82 6.74
N ALA A 27 -9.65 -16.70 8.07
CA ALA A 27 -10.88 -16.36 8.78
C ALA A 27 -11.44 -15.01 8.32
N TYR A 28 -10.58 -14.00 8.15
CA TYR A 28 -10.97 -12.69 7.63
C TYR A 28 -11.59 -12.79 6.24
N LYS A 29 -10.94 -13.51 5.31
CA LYS A 29 -11.44 -13.77 3.96
C LYS A 29 -12.81 -14.49 3.98
N THR A 30 -12.96 -15.50 4.83
CA THR A 30 -14.22 -16.25 4.94
C THR A 30 -15.32 -15.35 5.49
N GLY A 31 -15.03 -14.52 6.49
CA GLY A 31 -15.93 -13.48 6.98
C GLY A 31 -16.35 -12.49 5.88
N CYS A 32 -15.42 -12.03 5.05
CA CYS A 32 -15.74 -11.19 3.89
C CYS A 32 -16.70 -11.88 2.91
N ASN A 33 -16.47 -13.16 2.59
CA ASN A 33 -17.37 -13.91 1.70
C ASN A 33 -18.76 -14.11 2.32
N TYR A 34 -18.84 -14.37 3.64
CA TYR A 34 -20.12 -14.46 4.34
C TYR A 34 -20.91 -13.16 4.26
N VAL A 35 -20.29 -12.02 4.62
CA VAL A 35 -20.95 -10.70 4.53
C VAL A 35 -21.30 -10.35 3.08
N SER A 36 -20.46 -10.74 2.12
CA SER A 36 -20.70 -10.53 0.68
C SER A 36 -21.97 -11.24 0.20
N ASN A 37 -22.21 -12.48 0.62
CA ASN A 37 -23.46 -13.19 0.28
C ASN A 37 -24.69 -12.43 0.80
N ILE A 38 -24.65 -11.95 2.05
CA ILE A 38 -25.75 -11.19 2.65
C ILE A 38 -25.97 -9.86 1.92
N VAL A 39 -24.89 -9.16 1.57
CA VAL A 39 -24.97 -7.91 0.80
C VAL A 39 -25.56 -8.18 -0.58
N TYR A 40 -25.12 -9.24 -1.26
CA TYR A 40 -25.61 -9.61 -2.58
C TYR A 40 -27.13 -9.84 -2.60
N GLU A 41 -27.64 -10.59 -1.62
CA GLU A 41 -29.07 -10.91 -1.46
C GLU A 41 -29.90 -9.69 -1.06
N THR A 42 -29.43 -8.92 -0.07
CA THR A 42 -30.21 -7.81 0.50
C THR A 42 -30.00 -6.47 -0.19
N LYS A 43 -28.97 -6.35 -1.04
CA LYS A 43 -28.50 -5.11 -1.68
C LYS A 43 -28.22 -3.97 -0.68
N ASN A 44 -27.96 -4.32 0.57
CA ASN A 44 -27.81 -3.36 1.64
C ASN A 44 -26.33 -3.01 1.86
N LEU A 45 -25.98 -1.74 1.61
CA LEU A 45 -24.63 -1.20 1.79
C LEU A 45 -24.52 -0.25 3.00
N VAL A 46 -25.53 -0.25 3.89
CA VAL A 46 -25.56 0.58 5.09
C VAL A 46 -24.89 -0.16 6.23
N GLN A 47 -23.77 0.39 6.72
CA GLN A 47 -22.92 -0.26 7.72
C GLN A 47 -23.67 -0.63 9.00
N THR A 48 -24.52 0.26 9.53
CA THR A 48 -25.27 0.00 10.78
C THR A 48 -26.26 -1.14 10.65
N LYS A 49 -26.89 -1.31 9.47
CA LYS A 49 -27.79 -2.43 9.20
C LYS A 49 -27.01 -3.74 9.04
N LEU A 50 -25.93 -3.72 8.25
CA LEU A 50 -25.06 -4.89 8.11
C LEU A 50 -24.49 -5.33 9.45
N HIS A 51 -24.09 -4.40 10.31
CA HIS A 51 -23.63 -4.72 11.66
C HIS A 51 -24.65 -5.53 12.45
N LYS A 52 -25.92 -5.10 12.47
CA LYS A 52 -26.99 -5.83 13.16
C LYS A 52 -27.19 -7.24 12.60
N MET A 53 -27.00 -7.41 11.29
CA MET A 53 -27.20 -8.68 10.61
C MET A 53 -26.03 -9.65 10.76
N THR A 54 -24.79 -9.16 10.80
CA THR A 54 -23.59 -9.99 10.61
C THR A 54 -22.63 -10.01 11.79
N TYR A 55 -22.67 -9.01 12.68
CA TYR A 55 -21.64 -8.84 13.70
C TYR A 55 -21.55 -10.02 14.67
N VAL A 56 -22.70 -10.54 15.13
CA VAL A 56 -22.73 -11.68 16.07
C VAL A 56 -22.07 -12.89 15.42
N GLU A 57 -22.48 -13.25 14.20
CA GLU A 57 -21.92 -14.39 13.45
C GLU A 57 -20.42 -14.22 13.19
N LEU A 58 -19.98 -13.01 12.80
CA LEU A 58 -18.56 -12.67 12.61
C LEU A 58 -17.73 -12.89 13.88
N ARG A 59 -18.30 -12.59 15.06
CA ARG A 59 -17.61 -12.75 16.35
C ARG A 59 -17.61 -14.20 16.83
N SER A 60 -18.74 -14.90 16.73
CA SER A 60 -18.92 -16.24 17.30
C SER A 60 -18.40 -17.34 16.39
N THR A 61 -18.79 -17.33 15.12
CA THR A 61 -18.55 -18.45 14.19
C THR A 61 -17.21 -18.32 13.49
N PHE A 62 -16.85 -17.12 13.07
CA PHE A 62 -15.57 -16.86 12.41
C PHE A 62 -14.46 -16.47 13.39
N GLY A 63 -14.78 -16.30 14.68
CA GLY A 63 -13.83 -15.93 15.73
C GLY A 63 -13.19 -14.55 15.57
N LEU A 64 -13.62 -13.74 14.59
CA LEU A 64 -12.97 -12.48 14.25
C LEU A 64 -13.05 -11.49 15.39
N ARG A 65 -11.96 -10.82 15.75
CA ARG A 65 -11.98 -9.75 16.77
C ARG A 65 -12.91 -8.61 16.39
N SER A 66 -13.36 -7.82 17.37
CA SER A 66 -14.31 -6.72 17.16
C SER A 66 -13.88 -5.79 16.03
N GLN A 67 -12.62 -5.37 16.03
CA GLN A 67 -12.05 -4.52 14.99
C GLN A 67 -12.02 -5.21 13.61
N MET A 68 -11.64 -6.50 13.55
CA MET A 68 -11.67 -7.29 12.31
C MET A 68 -13.09 -7.38 11.74
N ALA A 69 -14.10 -7.63 12.58
CA ALA A 69 -15.50 -7.69 12.14
C ALA A 69 -15.95 -6.36 11.54
N GLN A 70 -15.56 -5.21 12.13
CA GLN A 70 -15.80 -3.89 11.55
C GLN A 70 -15.10 -3.72 10.20
N SER A 71 -13.84 -4.12 10.10
CA SER A 71 -13.06 -4.03 8.86
C SER A 71 -13.69 -4.88 7.76
N VAL A 72 -14.11 -6.13 8.05
CA VAL A 72 -14.80 -7.01 7.09
C VAL A 72 -16.00 -6.30 6.45
N MET A 73 -16.88 -5.70 7.27
CA MET A 73 -18.05 -4.98 6.75
C MET A 73 -17.63 -3.79 5.89
N LYS A 74 -16.63 -3.01 6.31
CA LYS A 74 -16.12 -1.87 5.54
C LYS A 74 -15.52 -2.30 4.20
N THR A 75 -14.69 -3.35 4.19
CA THR A 75 -14.08 -3.92 3.00
C THR A 75 -15.16 -4.35 2.01
N VAL A 76 -16.17 -5.08 2.47
CA VAL A 76 -17.27 -5.54 1.62
C VAL A 76 -18.07 -4.38 1.05
N ILE A 77 -18.49 -3.41 1.87
CA ILE A 77 -19.19 -2.22 1.39
C ILE A 77 -18.34 -1.48 0.34
N ALA A 78 -17.05 -1.29 0.60
CA ALA A 78 -16.14 -0.60 -0.32
C ALA A 78 -16.01 -1.34 -1.66
N SER A 79 -15.90 -2.68 -1.66
CA SER A 79 -15.84 -3.45 -2.90
C SER A 79 -17.11 -3.35 -3.74
N TYR A 80 -18.30 -3.39 -3.12
CA TYR A 80 -19.55 -3.21 -3.84
C TYR A 80 -19.75 -1.79 -4.37
N ARG A 81 -19.35 -0.76 -3.60
CA ARG A 81 -19.37 0.63 -4.05
C ARG A 81 -18.43 0.85 -5.24
N SER A 82 -17.21 0.35 -5.13
CA SER A 82 -16.22 0.41 -6.21
C SER A 82 -16.71 -0.31 -7.46
N ALA A 83 -17.34 -1.50 -7.32
CA ALA A 83 -17.90 -2.20 -8.47
C ALA A 83 -18.99 -1.35 -9.18
N LYS A 84 -19.87 -0.71 -8.40
CA LYS A 84 -20.91 0.18 -8.92
C LYS A 84 -20.34 1.42 -9.61
N GLU A 85 -19.34 2.06 -9.00
CA GLU A 85 -18.68 3.25 -9.55
C GLU A 85 -17.96 2.96 -10.87
N ASN A 86 -17.42 1.74 -11.02
CA ASN A 86 -16.80 1.27 -12.27
C ASN A 86 -17.82 0.74 -13.30
N GLY A 87 -19.13 0.89 -13.07
CA GLY A 87 -20.17 0.49 -14.01
C GLY A 87 -20.37 -1.02 -14.16
N HIS A 88 -19.91 -1.83 -13.20
CA HIS A 88 -20.17 -3.27 -13.23
C HIS A 88 -21.61 -3.59 -12.80
N ASP A 89 -22.17 -4.64 -13.42
CA ASP A 89 -23.45 -5.20 -13.00
C ASP A 89 -23.41 -5.69 -11.54
N TRP A 90 -24.57 -5.62 -10.88
CA TRP A 90 -24.72 -6.12 -9.52
C TRP A 90 -24.47 -7.62 -9.47
N SER A 91 -23.30 -8.01 -8.98
CA SER A 91 -22.82 -9.38 -8.94
C SER A 91 -22.20 -9.72 -7.59
N LEU A 92 -22.14 -11.01 -7.28
CA LEU A 92 -21.56 -11.48 -6.02
C LEU A 92 -20.04 -11.26 -6.03
N VAL A 93 -19.56 -10.43 -5.10
CA VAL A 93 -18.12 -10.19 -4.92
C VAL A 93 -17.50 -11.38 -4.17
N LYS A 94 -16.57 -12.10 -4.81
CA LYS A 94 -15.88 -13.26 -4.21
C LYS A 94 -14.44 -12.95 -3.85
N TYR A 95 -14.11 -13.06 -2.57
CA TYR A 95 -12.76 -12.90 -2.03
C TYR A 95 -11.99 -14.22 -2.14
N LYS A 96 -11.16 -14.33 -3.18
CA LYS A 96 -10.37 -15.55 -3.46
C LYS A 96 -9.07 -15.62 -2.65
N ARG A 97 -8.38 -14.48 -2.50
CA ARG A 97 -7.09 -14.41 -1.80
C ARG A 97 -7.28 -13.95 -0.35
N PRO A 98 -6.59 -14.55 0.63
CA PRO A 98 -6.60 -14.08 2.00
C PRO A 98 -5.80 -12.78 2.10
N VAL A 99 -6.52 -11.65 2.13
CA VAL A 99 -5.96 -10.32 2.37
C VAL A 99 -6.63 -9.77 3.61
N TYR A 100 -5.83 -9.41 4.61
CA TYR A 100 -6.32 -8.95 5.89
C TYR A 100 -5.99 -7.46 6.08
N ASP A 101 -7.04 -6.64 6.23
CA ASP A 101 -6.94 -5.21 6.46
C ASP A 101 -6.60 -4.93 7.94
N LEU A 102 -5.46 -4.27 8.16
CA LEU A 102 -4.90 -3.93 9.46
C LEU A 102 -5.01 -2.42 9.68
N VAL A 103 -5.88 -1.97 10.59
CA VAL A 103 -6.05 -0.55 10.87
C VAL A 103 -4.92 -0.03 11.76
N TRP A 104 -4.31 1.10 11.37
CA TRP A 104 -3.21 1.72 12.11
C TRP A 104 -3.63 2.07 13.54
N ASN A 105 -2.75 1.79 14.50
CA ASN A 105 -2.96 1.92 15.94
C ASN A 105 -4.17 1.14 16.51
N ARG A 106 -4.74 0.19 15.76
CA ARG A 106 -5.84 -0.68 16.24
C ARG A 106 -5.57 -2.15 16.01
N ASP A 107 -5.19 -2.53 14.80
CA ASP A 107 -4.80 -3.89 14.44
C ASP A 107 -3.29 -4.00 14.21
N TYR A 108 -2.63 -2.91 13.86
CA TYR A 108 -1.18 -2.90 13.83
C TYR A 108 -0.59 -1.59 14.32
N SER A 109 0.67 -1.65 14.79
CA SER A 109 1.43 -0.50 15.26
C SER A 109 2.92 -0.79 15.13
N LEU A 110 3.77 0.24 15.09
CA LEU A 110 5.24 0.09 15.11
C LEU A 110 5.74 0.41 16.52
N VAL A 111 6.31 -0.58 17.22
CA VAL A 111 6.78 -0.44 18.62
C VAL A 111 8.12 -1.13 18.78
N GLY A 112 9.13 -0.41 19.28
CA GLY A 112 10.47 -0.97 19.51
C GLY A 112 11.12 -1.51 18.24
N GLY A 113 10.92 -0.84 17.10
CA GLY A 113 11.49 -1.25 15.81
C GLY A 113 10.82 -2.47 15.16
N MET A 114 9.71 -2.98 15.72
CA MET A 114 8.97 -4.11 15.17
C MET A 114 7.50 -3.76 14.96
N PHE A 115 6.88 -4.36 13.95
CA PHE A 115 5.43 -4.25 13.81
C PHE A 115 4.76 -5.19 14.81
N SER A 116 3.84 -4.66 15.61
CA SER A 116 2.87 -5.44 16.37
C SER A 116 1.65 -5.65 15.51
N VAL A 117 1.27 -6.89 15.20
CA VAL A 117 0.15 -7.24 14.32
C VAL A 117 -0.87 -8.09 15.07
N ASN A 118 -2.13 -7.69 15.01
CA ASN A 118 -3.27 -8.34 15.64
C ASN A 118 -3.69 -9.61 14.88
N THR A 119 -3.74 -10.75 15.58
CA THR A 119 -4.19 -12.05 15.09
C THR A 119 -5.44 -12.49 15.85
N LEU A 120 -6.02 -13.65 15.50
CA LEU A 120 -7.12 -14.23 16.28
C LEU A 120 -6.71 -14.52 17.73
N GLU A 121 -5.47 -14.95 17.93
CA GLU A 121 -4.96 -15.43 19.24
C GLU A 121 -4.17 -14.39 20.04
N GLY A 122 -3.78 -13.27 19.44
CA GLY A 122 -3.00 -12.29 20.21
C GLY A 122 -2.49 -11.17 19.32
N ARG A 123 -1.45 -10.48 19.79
CA ARG A 123 -0.63 -9.66 18.90
C ARG A 123 0.71 -10.34 18.77
N VAL A 124 1.22 -10.44 17.55
CA VAL A 124 2.57 -10.93 17.28
C VAL A 124 3.47 -9.75 16.97
N LYS A 125 4.74 -9.80 17.41
CA LYS A 125 5.76 -8.82 17.03
C LYS A 125 6.60 -9.40 15.91
N VAL A 126 6.68 -8.67 14.80
CA VAL A 126 7.35 -9.12 13.57
C VAL A 126 8.39 -8.07 13.15
N PRO A 127 9.68 -8.47 13.02
CA PRO A 127 10.68 -7.67 12.33
C PRO A 127 10.33 -7.48 10.85
N TYR A 128 10.91 -6.48 10.19
CA TYR A 128 10.65 -6.20 8.79
C TYR A 128 11.91 -5.74 8.04
N GLU A 129 11.90 -5.93 6.72
CA GLU A 129 12.94 -5.41 5.84
C GLU A 129 12.65 -3.93 5.54
N MET A 130 13.57 -3.04 5.97
CA MET A 130 13.46 -1.59 5.72
C MET A 130 14.21 -1.15 4.45
N LYS A 131 15.11 -1.99 3.91
CA LYS A 131 15.97 -1.62 2.78
C LYS A 131 15.17 -1.10 1.59
N GLY A 132 15.42 0.14 1.18
CA GLY A 132 14.73 0.83 0.08
C GLY A 132 13.48 1.60 0.52
N MET A 133 13.02 1.42 1.75
CA MET A 133 11.79 2.01 2.28
C MET A 133 12.06 3.03 3.40
N GLU A 134 13.33 3.37 3.66
CA GLU A 134 13.79 4.21 4.76
C GLU A 134 13.11 5.59 4.75
N HIS A 135 12.90 6.16 3.56
CA HIS A 135 12.30 7.47 3.39
C HIS A 135 10.86 7.56 3.91
N PHE A 136 10.13 6.44 4.03
CA PHE A 136 8.80 6.43 4.64
C PHE A 136 8.83 6.51 6.18
N PHE A 137 9.99 6.36 6.81
CA PHE A 137 10.17 6.34 8.26
C PHE A 137 10.89 7.58 8.80
N ASP A 138 11.04 8.63 7.99
CA ASP A 138 11.67 9.91 8.37
C ASP A 138 10.79 10.79 9.29
N GLY A 139 9.57 10.33 9.61
CA GLY A 139 8.60 11.05 10.44
C GLY A 139 7.71 12.04 9.68
N SER A 140 7.94 12.27 8.39
CA SER A 140 7.13 13.14 7.55
C SER A 140 5.94 12.43 6.89
N TRP A 141 5.87 11.10 7.00
CA TRP A 141 4.81 10.27 6.46
C TRP A 141 3.87 9.73 7.54
N SER A 142 2.61 9.57 7.18
CA SER A 142 1.56 8.97 8.01
C SER A 142 1.16 7.60 7.48
N PHE A 143 0.89 6.67 8.42
CA PHE A 143 0.59 5.27 8.14
C PHE A 143 -0.91 5.06 7.98
N GLY A 144 -1.31 4.46 6.86
CA GLY A 144 -2.69 4.11 6.54
C GLY A 144 -3.12 2.73 7.05
N THR A 145 -4.27 2.26 6.57
CA THR A 145 -4.71 0.86 6.80
C THR A 145 -3.86 -0.07 5.95
N ALA A 146 -3.04 -0.91 6.60
CA ALA A 146 -2.17 -1.85 5.92
C ALA A 146 -2.93 -3.08 5.42
N LYS A 147 -2.40 -3.74 4.41
CA LYS A 147 -2.86 -5.07 3.97
C LYS A 147 -1.80 -6.11 4.26
N LEU A 148 -2.14 -7.12 5.04
CA LEU A 148 -1.32 -8.32 5.20
C LEU A 148 -1.57 -9.27 4.03
N ILE A 149 -0.52 -9.61 3.31
CA ILE A 149 -0.56 -10.47 2.12
C ILE A 149 0.49 -11.56 2.25
N SER A 150 0.09 -12.81 1.97
CA SER A 150 1.04 -13.92 1.81
C SER A 150 1.31 -14.19 0.33
N LYS A 151 2.59 -14.32 -0.02
CA LYS A 151 3.04 -14.66 -1.38
C LYS A 151 4.21 -15.64 -1.27
N LYS A 152 4.05 -16.84 -1.87
CA LYS A 152 5.06 -17.91 -1.86
C LYS A 152 5.60 -18.27 -0.46
N GLY A 153 4.74 -18.24 0.56
CA GLY A 153 5.11 -18.56 1.95
C GLY A 153 5.75 -17.40 2.72
N GLU A 154 5.99 -16.25 2.07
CA GLU A 154 6.44 -15.03 2.73
C GLU A 154 5.27 -14.08 2.98
N PHE A 155 5.40 -13.22 3.99
CA PHE A 155 4.38 -12.25 4.36
C PHE A 155 4.86 -10.82 4.13
N PHE A 156 3.93 -9.97 3.69
CA PHE A 156 4.17 -8.57 3.38
C PHE A 156 3.09 -7.69 4.00
N LEU A 157 3.50 -6.54 4.52
CA LEU A 157 2.62 -5.44 4.87
C LEU A 157 2.66 -4.42 3.72
N HIS A 158 1.54 -4.26 3.04
CA HIS A 158 1.36 -3.17 2.09
C HIS A 158 0.72 -2.00 2.84
N ILE A 159 1.50 -0.95 3.08
CA ILE A 159 1.10 0.19 3.91
C ILE A 159 0.97 1.42 3.02
N PRO A 160 -0.23 2.00 2.88
CA PRO A 160 -0.38 3.33 2.30
C PRO A 160 0.33 4.35 3.21
N MET A 161 1.34 5.01 2.68
CA MET A 161 2.10 6.08 3.32
C MET A 161 1.65 7.40 2.72
N THR A 162 1.21 8.33 3.57
CA THR A 162 0.62 9.60 3.13
C THR A 162 1.37 10.80 3.69
N LYS A 163 1.69 11.77 2.84
CA LYS A 163 2.42 13.01 3.20
C LYS A 163 1.78 14.22 2.53
N GLU A 164 1.76 15.33 3.24
CA GLU A 164 1.42 16.63 2.67
C GLU A 164 2.63 17.19 1.92
N VAL A 165 2.38 17.66 0.71
CA VAL A 165 3.37 18.34 -0.14
C VAL A 165 2.78 19.64 -0.66
N HIS A 166 3.63 20.64 -0.88
CA HIS A 166 3.18 21.90 -1.47
C HIS A 166 2.71 21.66 -2.90
N ASP A 167 1.68 22.39 -3.31
CA ASP A 167 1.31 22.43 -4.72
C ASP A 167 2.45 23.11 -5.50
N ALA A 168 2.74 22.58 -6.69
CA ALA A 168 3.74 23.20 -7.55
C ALA A 168 3.20 24.56 -8.01
N ASP A 169 3.95 25.64 -7.75
CA ASP A 169 3.68 26.93 -8.38
C ASP A 169 4.14 26.85 -9.83
N LEU A 170 3.21 26.98 -10.78
CA LEU A 170 3.53 26.96 -12.20
C LEU A 170 4.47 28.11 -12.60
N ASN A 171 4.50 29.21 -11.83
CA ASN A 171 5.44 30.31 -12.04
C ASN A 171 6.89 29.94 -11.67
N GLU A 172 7.09 28.91 -10.84
CA GLU A 172 8.41 28.41 -10.45
C GLU A 172 8.91 27.30 -11.39
N VAL A 173 8.06 26.78 -12.28
CA VAL A 173 8.42 25.71 -13.23
C VAL A 173 9.33 26.28 -14.32
N ARG A 174 10.62 25.97 -14.25
CA ARG A 174 11.64 26.42 -15.22
C ARG A 174 11.94 25.41 -16.32
N ASN A 175 11.66 24.14 -16.09
CA ASN A 175 11.94 23.05 -17.01
C ASN A 175 10.78 22.06 -17.01
N VAL A 176 10.42 21.57 -18.19
CA VAL A 176 9.44 20.50 -18.36
C VAL A 176 10.19 19.27 -18.87
N VAL A 177 9.95 18.12 -18.23
CA VAL A 177 10.51 16.84 -18.65
C VAL A 177 9.36 15.92 -19.02
N GLY A 178 9.28 15.55 -20.30
CA GLY A 178 8.38 14.49 -20.78
C GLY A 178 8.97 13.12 -20.44
N VAL A 179 8.15 12.21 -19.95
CA VAL A 179 8.55 10.83 -19.62
C VAL A 179 7.64 9.85 -20.37
N ASP A 180 8.24 8.97 -21.17
CA ASP A 180 7.54 7.91 -21.90
C ASP A 180 8.06 6.52 -21.52
N PHE A 181 7.17 5.53 -21.45
CA PHE A 181 7.49 4.15 -21.05
C PHE A 181 7.25 3.21 -22.24
N GLY A 182 8.27 2.45 -22.64
CA GLY A 182 8.20 1.61 -23.84
C GLY A 182 8.68 0.17 -23.62
N LEU A 183 8.45 -0.68 -24.63
CA LEU A 183 8.94 -2.07 -24.62
C LEU A 183 10.47 -2.16 -24.72
N ASN A 184 11.09 -1.25 -25.47
CA ASN A 184 12.54 -1.24 -25.72
C ASN A 184 13.34 -0.49 -24.64
N PHE A 185 12.70 0.50 -24.01
CA PHE A 185 13.28 1.35 -22.97
C PHE A 185 12.24 1.47 -21.87
N LEU A 186 12.64 1.12 -20.64
CA LEU A 186 11.72 1.16 -19.52
C LEU A 186 11.21 2.59 -19.32
N ALA A 187 12.09 3.59 -19.42
CA ALA A 187 11.71 4.99 -19.46
C ALA A 187 12.61 5.76 -20.44
N THR A 188 12.01 6.68 -21.19
CA THR A 188 12.68 7.68 -22.01
C THR A 188 12.28 9.05 -21.49
N THR A 189 13.25 9.92 -21.21
CA THR A 189 12.98 11.29 -20.77
C THR A 189 13.43 12.29 -21.81
N PHE A 190 12.64 13.32 -22.05
CA PHE A 190 12.95 14.43 -22.95
C PHE A 190 12.76 15.76 -22.21
N ASP A 191 13.81 16.57 -22.12
CA ASP A 191 13.77 17.85 -21.39
C ASP A 191 13.52 19.06 -22.31
N SER A 192 13.30 20.24 -21.71
CA SER A 192 13.11 21.50 -22.42
C SER A 192 14.35 22.05 -23.13
N LYS A 193 15.47 21.31 -23.09
CA LYS A 193 16.72 21.60 -23.81
C LYS A 193 16.95 20.62 -24.95
N ASP A 194 15.90 19.92 -25.38
CA ASP A 194 15.92 18.88 -26.41
C ASP A 194 16.84 17.68 -26.09
N GLN A 195 17.20 17.48 -24.82
CA GLN A 195 18.03 16.35 -24.42
C GLN A 195 17.16 15.12 -24.14
N THR A 196 17.52 14.01 -24.77
CA THR A 196 16.85 12.72 -24.59
C THR A 196 17.74 11.76 -23.81
N VAL A 197 17.22 11.19 -22.71
CA VAL A 197 17.90 10.14 -21.95
C VAL A 197 17.07 8.87 -22.00
N PHE A 198 17.73 7.76 -22.35
CA PHE A 198 17.12 6.45 -22.46
C PHE A 198 17.55 5.55 -21.30
N SER A 199 16.60 5.05 -20.53
CA SER A 199 16.86 4.14 -19.41
C SER A 199 16.44 2.72 -19.76
N LYS A 200 17.43 1.82 -19.82
CA LYS A 200 17.23 0.36 -19.89
C LYS A 200 17.56 -0.23 -18.52
N VAL A 201 16.55 -0.43 -17.68
CA VAL A 201 16.76 -1.15 -16.41
C VAL A 201 16.39 -2.61 -16.61
N ALA A 202 17.34 -3.53 -16.37
CA ALA A 202 17.02 -4.95 -16.24
C ALA A 202 16.18 -5.15 -14.97
N ILE A 203 14.94 -5.61 -15.12
CA ILE A 203 14.02 -5.81 -14.00
C ILE A 203 14.47 -7.02 -13.17
N SER A 204 15.28 -6.79 -12.12
CA SER A 204 15.59 -7.83 -11.14
C SER A 204 14.79 -7.70 -9.83
N LYS A 205 14.18 -6.55 -9.54
CA LYS A 205 13.15 -6.36 -8.49
C LYS A 205 12.60 -4.93 -8.58
N ILE A 206 11.28 -4.77 -8.66
CA ILE A 206 10.62 -3.46 -8.49
C ILE A 206 10.45 -3.26 -6.98
N SER A 207 11.46 -2.72 -6.32
CA SER A 207 11.31 -2.15 -4.97
C SER A 207 11.58 -0.65 -4.92
N ASP A 208 12.38 -0.08 -5.83
CA ASP A 208 12.54 1.37 -5.95
C ASP A 208 12.82 1.72 -7.42
N VAL A 209 11.93 2.52 -8.01
CA VAL A 209 12.26 3.29 -9.21
C VAL A 209 12.26 4.74 -8.78
N SER A 210 13.31 5.13 -8.07
CA SER A 210 13.77 6.51 -8.09
C SER A 210 14.39 6.68 -9.47
N ILE A 211 13.68 7.33 -10.40
CA ILE A 211 14.37 7.91 -11.55
C ILE A 211 15.09 9.12 -10.98
N ASP A 212 16.30 8.91 -10.46
CA ASP A 212 17.26 10.00 -10.37
C ASP A 212 17.56 10.37 -11.82
N VAL A 213 16.80 11.34 -12.34
CA VAL A 213 17.24 12.07 -13.52
C VAL A 213 18.52 12.76 -13.06
N PRO A 214 19.70 12.41 -13.60
CA PRO A 214 20.91 13.15 -13.27
C PRO A 214 20.69 14.58 -13.77
N LEU A 215 20.29 15.46 -12.87
CA LEU A 215 20.42 16.89 -13.04
C LEU A 215 21.93 17.15 -13.09
N ASN A 216 22.49 17.08 -14.30
CA ASN A 216 23.82 17.60 -14.59
C ASN A 216 23.75 19.12 -14.41
N LEU A 217 23.78 19.56 -13.15
CA LEU A 217 24.12 20.94 -12.80
C LEU A 217 25.60 21.08 -13.11
N SER A 218 25.91 21.62 -14.28
CA SER A 218 27.26 21.94 -14.69
C SER A 218 27.86 22.97 -13.72
N ASN A 219 28.60 22.48 -12.72
CA ASN A 219 29.68 23.26 -12.10
C ASN A 219 30.78 23.43 -13.14
N ARG A 220 30.77 24.56 -13.86
CA ARG A 220 31.89 24.96 -14.71
C ARG A 220 31.98 26.47 -14.90
N GLU A 221 32.12 27.23 -13.81
CA GLU A 221 32.49 28.67 -13.89
C GLU A 221 33.48 29.14 -12.80
N GLU A 222 34.25 28.28 -12.12
CA GLU A 222 35.27 28.73 -11.15
C GLU A 222 36.69 28.17 -11.36
N GLN A 223 37.15 28.11 -12.61
CA GLN A 223 38.57 27.89 -12.90
C GLN A 223 38.95 28.51 -14.24
N LEU A 224 39.08 29.84 -14.29
CA LEU A 224 39.77 30.61 -15.34
C LEU A 224 39.82 32.09 -14.93
N LEU A 225 40.54 32.42 -13.84
CA LEU A 225 40.92 33.80 -13.50
C LEU A 225 42.28 33.85 -12.76
N LEU A 226 43.27 33.12 -13.26
CA LEU A 226 44.67 33.34 -12.91
C LEU A 226 45.54 32.97 -14.12
N GLU A 227 45.72 33.93 -15.02
CA GLU A 227 46.91 34.14 -15.87
C GLU A 227 46.62 35.36 -16.76
N ASP A 228 46.97 36.54 -16.25
CA ASP A 228 47.33 37.74 -17.02
C ASP A 228 47.97 38.72 -16.02
N ASP A 229 49.29 38.54 -15.82
CA ASP A 229 50.36 39.55 -15.65
C ASP A 229 51.68 38.89 -15.20
#